data_AF-A0A8T4ZMJ0-F1
#
_entry.id   AF-A0A8T4ZMJ0-F1
#
_cell.length_a   1.000
_cell.length_b   1.000
_cell.length_c   1.000
_cell.angle_alpha   90.00
_cell.angle_beta   90.00
_cell.angle_gamma   90.00
#
_symmetry.space_group_name_H-M   'P 1'
#
loop_
_entity.id
_entity.type
_entity.pdbx_description
1 polymer ?
#
loop_
_entity_poly.entity_id
_entity_poly.type
_entity_poly.pdbx_seq_one_letter_code
_entity_poly.pdbx_strand_id
1 'polypeptide(L)'
;MVKCPKCGGEKATVVKTWSLPTRKTAKEEEATPVVGIFECLNCKARFRSMVEKEVAKDETASIKNMVERIRGIREELVQTLKNLREKIKTLETERSNLIIEIESLKKVAESRVSALQSEVNILREEVKSLRDVLGYVEEAETQ
;
A
#
# COMPACT_ATOMS: atom_id res chain seq x y z
N MET A 1 37.96 -18.08 14.77
CA MET A 1 38.40 -19.44 14.33
C MET A 1 39.56 -19.90 15.22
N VAL A 2 39.58 -21.16 15.67
CA VAL A 2 40.55 -21.62 16.68
C VAL A 2 41.75 -22.31 16.03
N LYS A 3 42.97 -21.92 16.42
CA LYS A 3 44.23 -22.52 15.93
C LYS A 3 44.52 -23.85 16.61
N CYS A 4 44.95 -24.85 15.84
CA CYS A 4 45.35 -26.14 16.38
C CYS A 4 46.67 -26.01 17.18
N PRO A 5 46.70 -26.39 18.47
CA PRO A 5 47.92 -26.30 19.28
C PRO A 5 49.00 -27.29 18.87
N LYS A 6 48.67 -28.33 18.08
CA LYS A 6 49.62 -29.38 17.67
C LYS A 6 50.37 -29.05 16.37
N CYS A 7 49.71 -28.43 15.39
CA CYS A 7 50.31 -28.15 14.07
C CYS A 7 50.11 -26.72 13.58
N GLY A 8 49.52 -25.84 14.37
CA GLY A 8 49.29 -24.43 14.02
C GLY A 8 48.18 -24.19 12.98
N GLY A 9 47.57 -25.23 12.40
CA GLY A 9 46.54 -25.08 11.37
C GLY A 9 45.27 -24.38 11.85
N GLU A 10 44.69 -23.52 11.01
CA GLU A 10 43.54 -22.66 11.34
C GLU A 10 42.17 -23.32 11.08
N LYS A 11 42.17 -24.52 10.47
CA LYS A 11 40.95 -25.24 10.08
C LYS A 11 40.63 -26.33 11.10
N ALA A 12 39.86 -26.00 12.14
CA ALA A 12 39.37 -26.95 13.12
C ALA A 12 37.83 -26.92 13.20
N THR A 13 37.20 -28.09 13.23
CA THR A 13 35.73 -28.24 13.32
C THR A 13 35.32 -28.55 14.75
N VAL A 14 34.19 -27.98 15.21
CA VAL A 14 33.63 -28.26 16.53
C VAL A 14 33.03 -29.66 16.53
N VAL A 15 33.43 -30.49 17.50
CA VAL A 15 32.92 -31.86 17.67
C VAL A 15 31.89 -31.95 18.79
N LYS A 16 32.10 -31.20 19.88
CA LYS A 16 31.17 -31.16 21.02
C LYS A 16 31.36 -29.89 21.81
N THR A 17 30.29 -29.28 22.28
CA THR A 17 30.33 -28.12 23.19
C THR A 17 29.60 -28.42 24.49
N TRP A 18 30.04 -27.79 25.58
CA TRP A 18 29.31 -27.77 26.85
C TRP A 18 29.57 -26.46 27.59
N SER A 19 28.61 -26.03 28.41
CA SER A 19 28.76 -24.89 29.30
C SER A 19 29.49 -25.32 30.57
N LEU A 20 30.46 -24.53 31.03
CA LEU A 20 31.10 -24.77 32.33
C LEU A 20 30.20 -24.26 33.47
N PRO A 21 30.02 -25.03 34.56
CA PRO A 21 29.34 -24.52 35.74
C PRO A 21 30.20 -23.45 36.41
N THR A 22 29.81 -22.18 36.30
CA THR A 22 30.47 -21.09 37.01
C THR A 22 29.92 -21.01 38.43
N ARG A 23 30.77 -21.16 39.44
CA ARG A 23 30.40 -20.98 40.84
C ARG A 23 30.53 -19.51 41.20
N LYS A 24 29.47 -18.69 41.10
CA LYS A 24 29.42 -17.35 41.71
C LYS A 24 28.01 -16.80 41.93
N THR A 25 27.95 -15.91 42.91
CA THR A 25 26.82 -15.33 43.64
C THR A 25 25.98 -14.37 42.80
N ALA A 26 24.66 -14.59 42.81
CA ALA A 26 23.45 -13.78 42.51
C ALA A 26 23.48 -12.34 41.93
N LYS A 27 24.59 -11.74 41.48
CA LYS A 27 24.62 -10.37 40.95
C LYS A 27 25.69 -10.17 39.88
N GLU A 28 25.51 -10.81 38.73
CA GLU A 28 25.97 -10.36 37.40
C GLU A 28 25.68 -11.46 36.38
N GLU A 29 24.84 -11.17 35.37
CA GLU A 29 24.62 -12.04 34.21
C GLU A 29 25.85 -11.99 33.27
N GLU A 30 27.02 -12.41 33.76
CA GLU A 30 28.14 -12.71 32.86
C GLU A 30 27.90 -14.05 32.17
N ALA A 31 28.07 -14.07 30.85
CA ALA A 31 27.83 -15.23 30.00
C ALA A 31 28.64 -16.43 30.50
N THR A 32 27.97 -17.57 30.75
CA THR A 32 28.65 -18.80 31.13
C THR A 32 29.64 -19.20 30.02
N PRO A 33 30.93 -19.38 30.33
CA PRO A 33 31.92 -19.71 29.31
C PRO A 33 31.60 -21.08 28.69
N VAL A 34 31.46 -21.10 27.37
CA VAL A 34 31.21 -22.32 26.59
C VAL A 34 32.54 -22.84 26.07
N VAL A 35 32.84 -24.11 26.38
CA VAL A 35 34.04 -24.80 25.88
C VAL A 35 33.63 -25.82 24.84
N GLY A 36 34.40 -25.87 23.74
CA GLY A 36 34.26 -26.85 22.67
C GLY A 36 35.46 -27.77 22.58
N ILE A 37 35.23 -29.05 22.25
CA ILE A 37 36.26 -29.93 21.67
C ILE A 37 36.25 -29.69 20.17
N PHE A 38 37.43 -29.38 19.64
CA PHE A 38 37.69 -29.19 18.22
C PHE A 38 38.55 -30.34 17.70
N GLU A 39 38.35 -30.71 16.44
CA GLU A 39 39.22 -31.64 15.73
C GLU A 39 39.94 -30.89 14.61
N CYS A 40 41.27 -30.98 14.59
CA CYS A 40 42.07 -30.37 13.53
C CYS A 40 41.92 -31.16 12.23
N LEU A 41 41.54 -30.49 11.14
CA LEU A 41 41.43 -31.14 9.83
C LEU A 41 42.79 -31.55 9.25
N ASN A 42 43.88 -30.92 9.71
CA ASN A 42 45.24 -31.17 9.20
C ASN A 42 45.91 -32.37 9.89
N CYS A 43 45.87 -32.43 11.23
CA CYS A 43 46.59 -33.47 12.00
C CYS A 43 45.68 -34.38 12.83
N LYS A 44 44.35 -34.25 12.70
CA LYS A 44 43.32 -35.02 13.41
C LYS A 44 43.39 -34.95 14.94
N ALA A 45 44.21 -34.04 15.48
CA ALA A 45 44.30 -33.85 16.92
C ALA A 45 43.01 -33.23 17.47
N ARG A 46 42.51 -33.80 18.57
CA ARG A 46 41.37 -33.27 19.31
C ARG A 46 41.88 -32.38 20.44
N PHE A 47 41.38 -31.16 20.54
CA PHE A 47 41.80 -30.20 21.55
C PHE A 47 40.60 -29.38 22.05
N ARG A 48 40.72 -28.80 23.24
CA ARG A 48 39.66 -27.98 23.84
C ARG A 48 39.98 -26.50 23.64
N SER A 49 38.96 -25.70 23.33
CA SER A 49 39.08 -24.24 23.27
C SER A 49 37.76 -23.57 23.66
N MET A 50 37.83 -22.30 24.06
CA MET A 50 36.62 -21.49 24.23
C MET A 50 35.93 -21.30 22.89
N VAL A 51 34.60 -21.36 22.93
CA VAL A 51 33.74 -20.97 21.82
C VAL A 51 33.32 -19.54 22.08
N GLU A 52 33.88 -18.59 21.32
CA GLU A 52 33.42 -17.21 21.30
C GLU A 52 31.96 -17.23 20.82
N LYS A 53 31.02 -17.00 21.74
CA LYS A 53 29.60 -16.87 21.42
C LYS A 53 29.34 -15.43 21.01
N GLU A 54 29.95 -15.00 19.92
CA GLU A 54 29.70 -13.68 19.36
C GLU A 54 28.42 -13.74 18.52
N VAL A 55 27.61 -12.69 18.66
CA VAL A 55 26.45 -12.37 17.81
C VAL A 55 25.15 -13.15 18.10
N ALA A 56 24.41 -12.72 19.13
CA ALA A 56 22.98 -13.06 19.25
C ALA A 56 22.14 -11.92 19.85
N LYS A 57 22.72 -11.08 20.74
CA LYS A 57 21.97 -9.96 21.34
C LYS A 57 21.81 -8.77 20.38
N ASP A 58 22.82 -8.44 19.57
CA ASP A 58 22.75 -7.27 18.67
C ASP A 58 21.92 -7.52 17.40
N GLU A 59 22.03 -8.71 16.80
CA GLU A 59 21.21 -9.09 15.65
C GLU A 59 19.72 -9.22 16.00
N THR A 60 19.40 -9.73 17.20
CA THR A 60 18.00 -9.83 17.65
C THR A 60 17.39 -8.46 17.94
N ALA A 61 18.17 -7.50 18.45
CA ALA A 61 17.74 -6.11 18.59
C ALA A 61 17.49 -5.43 17.23
N SER A 62 18.34 -5.70 16.22
CA SER A 62 18.18 -5.19 14.85
C SER A 62 16.93 -5.73 14.16
N ILE A 63 16.69 -7.05 14.24
CA ILE A 63 15.49 -7.68 13.67
C ILE A 63 14.22 -7.14 14.34
N LYS A 64 14.22 -6.98 15.66
CA LYS A 64 13.08 -6.44 16.41
C LYS A 64 12.72 -5.03 15.93
N ASN A 65 13.70 -4.15 15.71
CA ASN A 65 13.47 -2.81 15.18
C ASN A 65 12.87 -2.86 13.76
N MET A 66 13.38 -3.71 12.87
CA MET A 66 12.82 -3.88 11.53
C MET A 66 11.36 -4.34 11.56
N VAL A 67 11.02 -5.28 12.45
CA VAL A 67 9.64 -5.77 12.62
C VAL A 67 8.71 -4.65 13.11
N GLU A 68 9.15 -3.82 14.07
CA GLU A 68 8.38 -2.67 14.55
C GLU A 68 8.12 -1.65 13.45
N ARG A 69 9.12 -1.35 12.61
CA ARG A 69 8.98 -0.46 11.44
C ARG A 69 7.99 -1.02 10.41
N ILE A 70 8.09 -2.31 10.08
CA ILE A 70 7.16 -2.97 9.15
C ILE A 70 5.73 -2.91 9.69
N ARG A 71 5.55 -3.11 11.00
CA ARG A 71 4.23 -3.00 11.64
C ARG A 71 3.66 -1.59 11.52
N GLY A 72 4.46 -0.55 11.79
CA GLY A 72 4.03 0.85 11.63
C GLY A 72 3.59 1.15 10.18
N ILE A 73 4.41 0.77 9.20
CA ILE A 73 4.08 0.94 7.77
C ILE A 73 2.77 0.22 7.43
N ARG A 74 2.56 -1.00 7.94
CA ARG A 74 1.33 -1.76 7.72
C ARG A 74 0.11 -1.04 8.29
N GLU A 75 0.21 -0.51 9.51
CA GLU A 75 -0.88 0.22 10.17
C GLU A 75 -1.24 1.50 9.41
N GLU A 76 -0.24 2.27 8.98
CA GLU A 76 -0.43 3.47 8.16
C GLU A 76 -1.12 3.13 6.82
N LEU A 77 -0.63 2.10 6.11
CA LEU A 77 -1.23 1.66 4.85
C LEU A 77 -2.68 1.22 5.02
N VAL A 78 -3.00 0.50 6.11
CA VAL A 78 -4.38 0.11 6.41
C VAL A 78 -5.26 1.34 6.63
N GLN A 79 -4.76 2.36 7.33
CA GLN A 79 -5.50 3.60 7.54
C GLN A 79 -5.71 4.38 6.23
N THR A 80 -4.67 4.51 5.40
CA THR A 80 -4.78 5.16 4.09
C THR A 80 -5.80 4.43 3.20
N LEU A 81 -5.79 3.10 3.18
CA LEU A 81 -6.76 2.31 2.41
C LEU A 81 -8.20 2.51 2.89
N LYS A 82 -8.42 2.61 4.22
CA LYS A 82 -9.75 2.94 4.76
C LYS A 82 -10.21 4.32 4.29
N ASN A 83 -9.36 5.34 4.42
CA ASN A 83 -9.66 6.70 4.00
C ASN A 83 -9.96 6.78 2.49
N LEU A 84 -9.19 6.07 1.66
CA LEU A 84 -9.43 6.01 0.22
C LEU A 84 -10.76 5.33 -0.11
N ARG A 85 -11.08 4.22 0.57
CA ARG A 85 -12.37 3.53 0.39
C ARG A 85 -13.56 4.42 0.76
N GLU A 86 -13.44 5.22 1.82
CA GLU A 86 -14.48 6.20 2.20
C GLU A 86 -14.64 7.29 1.14
N LYS A 87 -13.54 7.87 0.66
CA LYS A 87 -13.57 8.87 -0.43
C LYS A 87 -14.20 8.32 -1.70
N ILE A 88 -13.90 7.08 -2.07
CA ILE A 88 -14.52 6.41 -3.23
C ILE A 88 -16.03 6.33 -3.05
N LYS A 89 -16.52 5.91 -1.88
CA LYS A 89 -17.97 5.86 -1.61
C LYS A 89 -18.62 7.24 -1.73
N THR A 90 -18.01 8.28 -1.19
CA THR A 90 -18.52 9.66 -1.32
C THR A 90 -18.59 10.07 -2.80
N LEU A 91 -17.53 9.85 -3.57
CA LEU A 91 -17.51 10.17 -5.00
C LEU A 91 -18.54 9.37 -5.81
N GLU A 92 -18.79 8.10 -5.46
CA GLU A 92 -19.84 7.29 -6.08
C GLU A 92 -21.24 7.86 -5.83
N THR A 93 -21.50 8.35 -4.61
CA THR A 93 -22.77 9.01 -4.28
C THR A 93 -22.92 10.34 -5.00
N GLU A 94 -21.88 11.17 -5.03
CA GLU A 94 -21.88 12.45 -5.75
C GLU A 94 -22.10 12.25 -7.25
N ARG A 95 -21.40 11.27 -7.86
CA ARG A 95 -21.59 10.90 -9.26
C ARG A 95 -23.04 10.51 -9.54
N SER A 96 -23.65 9.71 -8.68
CA SER A 96 -25.04 9.26 -8.86
C SER A 96 -26.02 10.44 -8.78
N ASN A 97 -25.81 11.37 -7.83
CA ASN A 97 -26.61 12.57 -7.69
C ASN A 97 -26.48 13.49 -8.91
N LEU A 98 -25.26 13.71 -9.41
CA LEU A 98 -25.01 14.54 -10.59
C LEU A 98 -25.66 13.95 -11.86
N ILE A 99 -25.68 12.64 -12.02
CA ILE A 99 -26.38 11.98 -13.13
C ILE A 99 -27.88 12.29 -13.08
N ILE A 100 -28.49 12.18 -11.91
CA ILE A 100 -29.92 12.50 -11.71
C ILE A 100 -30.19 13.98 -12.03
N GLU A 101 -29.32 14.88 -11.57
CA GLU A 101 -29.46 16.32 -11.84
C GLU A 101 -29.37 16.61 -13.35
N ILE A 102 -28.39 16.04 -14.05
CA ILE A 102 -28.24 16.18 -15.50
C ILE A 102 -29.50 15.68 -16.23
N GLU A 103 -30.03 14.51 -15.86
CA GLU A 103 -31.24 13.97 -16.47
C GLU A 103 -32.46 14.88 -16.23
N SER A 104 -32.57 15.46 -15.04
CA SER A 104 -33.65 16.39 -14.71
C SER A 104 -33.58 17.67 -15.54
N LEU A 105 -32.38 18.25 -15.66
CA LEU A 105 -32.13 19.46 -16.44
C LEU A 105 -32.38 19.20 -17.94
N LYS A 106 -31.97 18.03 -18.44
CA LYS A 106 -32.23 17.61 -19.81
C LYS A 106 -33.74 17.55 -20.09
N LYS A 107 -34.53 16.94 -19.21
CA LYS A 107 -36.01 16.89 -19.36
C LYS A 107 -36.63 18.28 -19.37
N VAL A 108 -36.16 19.19 -18.52
CA VAL A 108 -36.62 20.59 -18.50
C VAL A 108 -36.25 21.33 -19.80
N ALA A 109 -35.05 21.09 -20.34
CA ALA A 109 -34.66 21.69 -21.61
C ALA A 109 -35.51 21.14 -22.77
N GLU A 110 -35.73 19.82 -22.83
CA GLU A 110 -36.56 19.17 -23.86
C GLU A 110 -38.01 19.66 -23.82
N SER A 111 -38.60 19.82 -22.63
CA SER A 111 -39.96 20.33 -22.51
C SER A 111 -40.08 21.80 -22.94
N ARG A 112 -39.08 22.63 -22.60
CA ARG A 112 -39.01 24.03 -23.06
C ARG A 112 -38.87 24.14 -24.57
N VAL A 113 -38.01 23.34 -25.19
CA VAL A 113 -37.86 23.30 -26.65
C VAL A 113 -39.18 22.89 -27.30
N SER A 114 -39.85 21.86 -26.77
CA SER A 114 -41.13 21.40 -27.30
C SER A 114 -42.22 22.48 -27.21
N ALA A 115 -42.30 23.19 -26.07
CA ALA A 115 -43.23 24.30 -25.88
C ALA A 115 -42.96 25.44 -26.87
N LEU A 116 -41.70 25.89 -26.98
CA LEU A 116 -41.32 26.95 -27.91
C LEU A 116 -41.55 26.55 -29.38
N GLN A 117 -41.27 25.30 -29.76
CA GLN A 117 -41.59 24.81 -31.11
C GLN A 117 -43.09 24.88 -31.40
N SER A 118 -43.93 24.54 -30.42
CA SER A 118 -45.38 24.65 -30.57
C SER A 118 -45.83 26.11 -30.73
N GLU A 119 -45.30 27.02 -29.93
CA GLU A 119 -45.59 28.46 -30.04
C GLU A 119 -45.15 29.02 -31.39
N VAL A 120 -43.94 28.69 -31.85
CA VAL A 120 -43.43 29.12 -33.17
C VAL A 120 -44.32 28.59 -34.30
N ASN A 121 -44.80 27.35 -34.21
CA ASN A 121 -45.70 26.79 -35.21
C ASN A 121 -47.04 27.54 -35.24
N ILE A 122 -47.63 27.82 -34.07
CA ILE A 122 -48.87 28.61 -33.97
C ILE A 122 -48.67 30.00 -34.57
N LEU A 123 -47.58 30.69 -34.21
CA LEU A 123 -47.28 32.02 -34.75
C LEU A 123 -47.08 32.00 -36.27
N ARG A 124 -46.44 30.95 -36.82
CA ARG A 124 -46.30 30.79 -38.27
C ARG A 124 -47.65 30.60 -38.97
N GLU A 125 -48.56 29.83 -38.38
CA GLU A 125 -49.92 29.64 -38.88
C GLU A 125 -50.74 30.93 -38.80
N GLU A 126 -50.64 31.67 -37.70
CA GLU A 126 -51.29 32.97 -37.53
C GLU A 126 -50.78 34.00 -38.55
N VAL A 127 -49.47 34.10 -38.74
CA VAL A 127 -48.87 34.99 -39.75
C VAL A 127 -49.36 34.62 -41.16
N LYS A 128 -49.46 33.33 -41.48
CA LYS A 128 -50.00 32.86 -42.76
C LYS A 128 -51.47 33.25 -42.92
N SER A 129 -52.30 33.02 -41.91
CA SER A 129 -53.72 33.39 -41.90
C SER A 129 -53.93 34.89 -42.08
N LEU A 130 -53.17 35.71 -41.34
CA LEU A 130 -53.22 37.17 -41.48
C LEU A 130 -52.80 37.63 -42.89
N ARG A 131 -51.77 36.98 -43.45
CA ARG A 131 -51.31 37.25 -44.82
C ARG A 131 -52.40 36.96 -45.85
N ASP A 132 -53.07 35.81 -45.74
CA ASP A 132 -54.16 35.40 -46.63
C ASP A 132 -55.33 36.38 -46.57
N VAL A 133 -55.67 36.90 -45.38
CA VAL A 133 -56.72 37.91 -45.19
C VAL A 133 -56.32 39.28 -45.78
N LEU A 134 -55.05 39.67 -45.67
CA LEU A 134 -54.54 40.95 -46.16
C LEU A 134 -54.17 40.95 -47.65
N GLY A 135 -54.12 39.78 -48.30
CA GLY A 135 -53.83 39.65 -49.74
C GLY A 135 -52.37 39.89 -50.13
N TYR A 136 -51.42 39.79 -49.19
CA TYR A 136 -49.99 39.90 -49.49
C TYR A 136 -49.47 38.59 -50.13
N VAL A 137 -49.08 38.64 -51.40
CA VAL A 137 -48.41 37.53 -52.10
C VAL A 137 -46.90 37.61 -51.85
N GLU A 138 -46.26 36.47 -51.55
CA GLU A 138 -44.82 36.40 -51.27
C GLU A 138 -43.97 37.05 -52.39
N GLU A 139 -43.20 38.08 -52.04
CA GLU A 139 -41.90 38.27 -52.68
C GLU A 139 -41.02 37.14 -52.17
N ALA A 140 -40.80 36.13 -53.01
CA ALA A 140 -39.93 35.01 -52.69
C ALA A 140 -38.55 35.58 -52.32
N GLU A 141 -38.16 35.44 -51.06
CA GLU A 141 -36.80 35.73 -50.60
C GLU A 141 -35.85 34.83 -51.40
N THR A 142 -35.13 35.46 -52.33
CA THR A 142 -34.04 34.86 -53.07
C THR A 142 -32.97 34.37 -52.11
N GLN A 143 -32.55 33.13 -52.33
CA GLN A 143 -31.49 32.37 -51.66
C GLN A 143 -30.21 33.14 -51.37
#